data_AF-A0ABD0NGC5-F1
#
_entry.id   AF-A0ABD0NGC5-F1
#
_cell.length_a   1.000
_cell.length_b   1.000
_cell.length_c   1.000
_cell.angle_alpha   90.00
_cell.angle_beta   90.00
_cell.angle_gamma   90.00
#
_symmetry.space_group_name_H-M   'P 1'
#
loop_
_entity.id
_entity.type
_entity.pdbx_description
1 polymer ?
#
loop_
_entity_poly.entity_id
_entity_poly.type
_entity_poly.pdbx_seq_one_letter_code
_entity_poly.pdbx_strand_id
1 'polypeptide(L)'
;METKLTFDSYVMPMLCPPVPWTSPKSGAYLLTPTKLMRSTDGAIQHQLLLEKGRDEDLHAVLDSLNQVGNSPWKINKPLLDIIISIFNDKGSDKLCIPLPLSEAPEVPRFNPHDPSYTQAEKAYMKREGVKAKKKVAEMHSLRMDALYKLSIANHMRDEIFWFPHNMDFRGRTYPRPPYFNHLGSDVTRGLLLFAEGRPLGPKGLDWLKIHLVNLTGLKKRSSLAGRLEYAESIMDDILDSADRPLD
;
A
#
# COMPACT_ATOMS: atom_id res chain seq x y z
N MET A 1 14.67 23.52 6.47
CA MET A 1 15.34 22.31 6.97
C MET A 1 14.92 21.17 6.05
N GLU A 2 15.88 20.51 5.41
CA GLU A 2 15.60 19.33 4.60
C GLU A 2 15.30 18.17 5.56
N THR A 3 14.04 17.78 5.68
CA THR A 3 13.61 16.68 6.55
C THR A 3 13.94 15.35 5.90
N LYS A 4 15.08 14.76 6.28
CA LYS A 4 15.48 13.42 5.83
C LYS A 4 14.78 12.35 6.67
N LEU A 5 14.26 11.31 6.01
CA LEU A 5 13.77 10.09 6.65
C LEU A 5 14.82 8.98 6.48
N THR A 6 15.05 8.22 7.53
CA THR A 6 15.98 7.09 7.53
C THR A 6 15.20 5.80 7.71
N PHE A 7 15.50 4.81 6.87
CA PHE A 7 14.88 3.49 6.89
C PHE A 7 15.97 2.42 6.98
N ASP A 8 15.68 1.33 7.70
CA ASP A 8 16.52 0.14 7.63
C ASP A 8 16.47 -0.44 6.21
N SER A 9 17.57 -1.06 5.76
CA SER A 9 17.64 -1.62 4.41
C SER A 9 16.57 -2.68 4.13
N TYR A 10 16.20 -3.48 5.14
CA TYR A 10 15.22 -4.55 4.99
C TYR A 10 13.77 -4.07 4.95
N VAL A 11 13.46 -2.80 5.23
CA VAL A 11 12.10 -2.26 5.07
C VAL A 11 11.87 -1.61 3.70
N MET A 12 12.94 -1.47 2.91
CA MET A 12 12.91 -0.93 1.54
C MET A 12 12.79 -2.07 0.51
N PRO A 13 12.21 -1.79 -0.68
CA PRO A 13 12.28 -2.72 -1.81
C PRO A 13 13.74 -2.98 -2.22
N MET A 14 14.03 -4.16 -2.76
CA MET A 14 15.38 -4.48 -3.24
C MET A 14 15.62 -3.87 -4.62
N LEU A 15 16.81 -3.31 -4.86
CA LEU A 15 17.25 -2.81 -6.17
C LEU A 15 17.86 -3.90 -7.08
N CYS A 16 17.76 -5.16 -6.64
CA CYS A 16 18.15 -6.33 -7.42
C CYS A 16 17.17 -7.48 -7.14
N PRO A 17 17.13 -8.51 -7.99
CA PRO A 17 16.37 -9.73 -7.72
C PRO A 17 16.68 -10.29 -6.32
N PRO A 18 15.66 -10.72 -5.55
CA PRO A 18 15.87 -11.33 -4.25
C PRO A 18 16.73 -12.60 -4.31
N VAL A 19 17.41 -12.92 -3.22
CA VAL A 19 18.08 -14.21 -3.08
C VAL A 19 17.01 -15.30 -3.10
N PRO A 20 17.14 -16.32 -3.97
CA PRO A 20 16.21 -17.43 -3.98
C PRO A 20 16.15 -18.11 -2.62
N TRP A 21 14.94 -18.38 -2.15
CA TRP A 21 14.67 -19.31 -1.08
C TRP A 21 15.17 -20.70 -1.48
N THR A 22 16.15 -21.20 -0.71
CA THR A 22 16.71 -22.56 -0.85
C THR A 22 16.50 -23.39 0.41
N SER A 23 16.16 -22.76 1.53
CA SER A 23 15.80 -23.41 2.78
C SER A 23 14.99 -22.46 3.66
N PRO A 24 14.38 -22.92 4.77
CA PRO A 24 13.70 -22.04 5.73
C PRO A 24 14.55 -20.91 6.34
N LYS A 25 15.88 -20.99 6.20
CA LYS A 25 16.86 -20.05 6.77
C LYS A 25 17.58 -19.20 5.72
N SER A 26 17.42 -19.50 4.43
CA SER A 26 18.20 -18.88 3.35
C SER A 26 17.29 -18.44 2.20
N GLY A 27 17.22 -17.13 1.97
CA GLY A 27 16.45 -16.49 0.92
C GLY A 27 16.08 -15.03 1.25
N ALA A 28 15.35 -14.39 0.35
CA ALA A 28 14.90 -12.99 0.42
C ALA A 28 16.04 -11.95 0.26
N TYR A 29 16.62 -11.45 1.35
CA TYR A 29 17.63 -10.39 1.29
C TYR A 29 19.05 -10.95 1.12
N LEU A 30 19.97 -10.13 0.59
CA LEU A 30 21.37 -10.52 0.37
C LEU A 30 22.11 -10.83 1.67
N LEU A 31 21.95 -9.99 2.69
CA LEU A 31 22.73 -10.05 3.93
C LEU A 31 21.85 -10.18 5.19
N THR A 32 20.63 -9.64 5.16
CA THR A 32 19.74 -9.66 6.32
C THR A 32 19.05 -11.02 6.43
N PRO A 33 19.28 -11.79 7.51
CA PRO A 33 18.61 -13.06 7.70
C PRO A 33 17.09 -12.87 7.75
N THR A 34 16.36 -13.70 7.00
CA THR A 34 14.91 -13.60 6.90
C THR A 34 14.28 -14.93 7.28
N LYS A 35 13.31 -14.89 8.19
CA LYS A 35 12.49 -16.07 8.49
C LYS A 35 11.54 -16.33 7.33
N LEU A 36 11.56 -17.57 6.82
CA LEU A 36 10.58 -18.04 5.83
C LEU A 36 9.15 -17.82 6.32
N MET A 37 8.87 -18.19 7.57
CA MET A 37 7.57 -18.05 8.20
C MET A 37 7.55 -16.90 9.21
N ARG A 38 6.55 -16.02 9.10
CA ARG A 38 6.23 -14.99 10.08
C ARG A 38 5.73 -15.67 11.35
N SER A 39 6.43 -15.45 12.45
CA SER A 39 6.01 -15.86 13.78
C SER A 39 6.20 -14.72 14.77
N THR A 40 5.35 -14.68 15.79
CA THR A 40 5.56 -13.82 16.95
C THR A 40 6.78 -14.30 17.73
N ASP A 41 7.44 -13.40 18.45
CA ASP A 41 8.59 -13.78 19.27
C ASP A 41 8.21 -14.87 20.29
N GLY A 42 9.08 -15.86 20.44
CA GLY A 42 8.84 -17.06 21.26
C GLY A 42 8.08 -18.20 20.56
N ALA A 43 7.42 -17.96 19.42
CA ALA A 43 6.74 -19.01 18.67
C ALA A 43 7.72 -19.74 17.73
N ILE A 44 8.41 -20.75 18.26
CA ILE A 44 9.43 -21.52 17.54
C ILE A 44 8.92 -22.82 16.91
N GLN A 45 7.72 -23.28 17.28
CA GLN A 45 7.23 -24.61 16.90
C GLN A 45 7.21 -24.81 15.38
N HIS A 46 6.70 -23.82 14.63
CA HIS A 46 6.68 -23.92 13.17
C HIS A 46 8.07 -23.89 12.55
N GLN A 47 8.98 -23.07 13.08
CA GLN A 47 10.36 -23.06 12.62
C GLN A 47 11.01 -24.44 12.83
N LEU A 48 10.84 -25.03 14.01
CA LEU A 48 11.35 -26.37 14.30
C LEU A 48 10.73 -27.45 13.40
N LEU A 49 9.45 -27.33 13.04
CA LEU A 49 8.79 -28.26 12.12
C LEU A 49 9.32 -28.11 10.69
N LEU A 50 9.53 -26.88 10.22
CA LEU A 50 10.15 -26.62 8.91
C LEU A 50 11.57 -27.17 8.84
N GLU A 51 12.34 -27.10 9.94
CA GLU A 51 13.70 -27.63 10.02
C GLU A 51 13.76 -29.17 10.19
N LYS A 52 12.69 -29.80 10.67
CA LYS A 52 12.58 -31.26 10.80
C LYS A 52 12.01 -31.94 9.55
N GLY A 53 11.28 -31.20 8.73
CA GLY A 53 10.74 -31.68 7.47
C GLY A 53 11.84 -32.03 6.48
N ARG A 54 11.50 -32.78 5.43
CA ARG A 54 12.45 -33.02 4.34
C ARG A 54 12.47 -31.81 3.42
N ASP A 55 13.63 -31.48 2.87
CA ASP A 55 13.77 -30.33 1.98
C ASP A 55 12.87 -30.45 0.75
N GLU A 56 12.68 -31.67 0.23
CA GLU A 56 11.83 -31.93 -0.94
C GLU A 56 10.36 -31.58 -0.71
N ASP A 57 9.89 -31.66 0.54
CA ASP A 57 8.53 -31.31 0.90
C ASP A 57 8.28 -29.78 0.83
N LEU A 58 9.36 -28.98 0.81
CA LEU A 58 9.30 -27.51 0.76
C LEU A 58 9.54 -26.93 -0.63
N HIS A 59 10.11 -27.68 -1.58
CA HIS A 59 10.52 -27.16 -2.89
C HIS A 59 9.43 -26.31 -3.57
N ALA A 60 8.20 -26.84 -3.69
CA ALA A 60 7.09 -26.11 -4.31
C ALA A 60 6.76 -24.78 -3.61
N VAL A 61 6.91 -24.72 -2.28
CA VAL A 61 6.68 -23.51 -1.48
C VAL A 61 7.80 -22.49 -1.71
N LEU A 62 9.05 -22.94 -1.70
CA LEU A 62 10.21 -22.09 -1.94
C LEU A 62 10.20 -21.54 -3.37
N ASP A 63 9.92 -22.38 -4.37
CA ASP A 63 9.80 -21.99 -5.78
C ASP A 63 8.67 -20.97 -5.99
N SER A 64 7.53 -21.16 -5.33
CA SER A 64 6.43 -20.19 -5.38
C SER A 64 6.88 -18.82 -4.83
N LEU A 65 7.53 -18.79 -3.66
CA LEU A 65 8.05 -17.54 -3.10
C LEU A 65 9.10 -16.87 -3.99
N ASN A 66 9.95 -17.68 -4.63
CA ASN A 66 10.93 -17.21 -5.60
C ASN A 66 10.25 -16.57 -6.80
N GLN A 67 9.21 -17.20 -7.34
CA GLN A 67 8.45 -16.68 -8.47
C GLN A 67 7.80 -15.33 -8.15
N VAL A 68 7.08 -15.21 -7.01
CA VAL A 68 6.44 -13.94 -6.65
C VAL A 68 7.47 -12.86 -6.32
N GLY A 69 8.58 -13.24 -5.67
CA GLY A 69 9.65 -12.32 -5.31
C GLY A 69 10.43 -11.78 -6.50
N ASN A 70 10.56 -12.56 -7.58
CA ASN A 70 11.35 -12.20 -8.75
C ASN A 70 10.61 -11.29 -9.75
N SER A 71 9.36 -10.93 -9.48
CA SER A 71 8.61 -9.97 -10.31
C SER A 71 9.17 -8.55 -10.13
N PRO A 72 9.72 -7.91 -11.18
CA PRO A 72 10.23 -6.56 -11.10
C PRO A 72 9.11 -5.51 -11.20
N TRP A 73 9.23 -4.45 -10.42
CA TRP A 73 8.28 -3.35 -10.30
C TRP A 73 8.97 -2.01 -10.63
N LYS A 74 8.15 -1.05 -11.07
CA LYS A 74 8.54 0.35 -11.25
C LYS A 74 7.40 1.27 -10.80
N ILE A 75 7.72 2.55 -10.61
CA ILE A 75 6.76 3.56 -10.21
C ILE A 75 5.95 4.09 -11.40
N ASN A 76 4.64 4.24 -11.21
CA ASN A 76 3.77 5.04 -12.08
C ASN A 76 4.02 6.53 -11.83
N LYS A 77 5.00 7.10 -12.51
CA LYS A 77 5.48 8.48 -12.27
C LYS A 77 4.38 9.55 -12.41
N PRO A 78 3.56 9.57 -13.48
CA PRO A 78 2.49 10.57 -13.60
C PRO A 78 1.52 10.54 -12.42
N LEU A 79 1.12 9.33 -11.99
CA LEU A 79 0.22 9.20 -10.84
C LEU A 79 0.90 9.59 -9.53
N LEU A 80 2.20 9.29 -9.37
CA LEU A 80 2.96 9.73 -8.20
C LEU A 80 2.96 11.25 -8.07
N ASP A 81 3.17 11.97 -9.18
CA ASP A 81 3.20 13.42 -9.19
C ASP A 81 1.84 14.03 -8.82
N ILE A 82 0.75 13.46 -9.36
CA ILE A 82 -0.63 13.84 -9.00
C ILE A 82 -0.87 13.63 -7.50
N ILE A 83 -0.54 12.45 -6.96
CA ILE A 83 -0.79 12.11 -5.56
C ILE A 83 0.07 12.97 -4.61
N ILE A 84 1.35 13.22 -4.96
CA ILE A 84 2.22 14.12 -4.19
C ILE A 84 1.68 15.56 -4.23
N SER A 85 1.18 16.03 -5.38
CA SER A 85 0.56 17.36 -5.49
C SER A 85 -0.63 17.50 -4.53
N ILE A 86 -1.57 16.55 -4.58
CA ILE A 86 -2.73 16.54 -3.68
C ILE A 86 -2.30 16.42 -2.21
N PHE A 87 -1.31 15.57 -1.92
CA PHE A 87 -0.80 15.39 -0.57
C PHE A 87 -0.19 16.69 -0.03
N ASN A 88 0.67 17.37 -0.80
CA ASN A 88 1.36 18.59 -0.37
C ASN A 88 0.44 19.80 -0.23
N ASP A 89 -0.68 19.82 -0.94
CA ASP A 89 -1.77 20.77 -0.71
C ASP A 89 -2.60 20.35 0.54
N LYS A 90 -3.89 20.05 0.39
CA LYS A 90 -4.79 19.76 1.51
C LYS A 90 -5.11 18.29 1.70
N GLY A 91 -4.57 17.40 0.87
CA GLY A 91 -5.05 16.02 0.81
C GLY A 91 -6.48 15.93 0.25
N SER A 92 -7.04 14.72 0.25
CA SER A 92 -8.41 14.46 -0.19
C SER A 92 -8.93 13.17 0.45
N ASP A 93 -9.87 13.29 1.38
CA ASP A 93 -10.53 12.14 2.01
C ASP A 93 -11.24 11.27 0.96
N LYS A 94 -11.82 11.88 -0.08
CA LYS A 94 -12.50 11.16 -1.18
C LYS A 94 -11.54 10.26 -1.95
N LEU A 95 -10.30 10.70 -2.14
CA LEU A 95 -9.25 9.95 -2.82
C LEU A 95 -8.36 9.17 -1.85
N CYS A 96 -8.72 9.12 -0.56
CA CYS A 96 -7.95 8.48 0.50
C CYS A 96 -6.49 9.00 0.61
N ILE A 97 -6.28 10.27 0.30
CA ILE A 97 -5.01 10.98 0.51
C ILE A 97 -5.16 11.78 1.81
N PRO A 98 -4.46 11.43 2.90
CA PRO A 98 -4.74 11.99 4.22
C PRO A 98 -4.59 13.51 4.29
N LEU A 99 -5.51 14.20 4.95
CA LEU A 99 -5.45 15.65 5.15
C LEU A 99 -4.33 16.02 6.15
N PRO A 100 -3.72 17.21 6.04
CA PRO A 100 -2.77 17.71 7.02
C PRO A 100 -3.47 18.07 8.34
N LEU A 101 -2.69 18.19 9.42
CA LEU A 101 -3.22 18.57 10.75
C LEU A 101 -3.83 19.97 10.80
N SER A 102 -3.51 20.85 9.84
CA SER A 102 -4.15 22.16 9.70
C SER A 102 -5.65 22.07 9.38
N GLU A 103 -6.11 20.95 8.83
CA GLU A 103 -7.52 20.67 8.53
C GLU A 103 -8.20 19.83 9.64
N ALA A 104 -7.51 19.59 10.76
CA ALA A 104 -8.06 18.82 11.87
C ALA A 104 -9.06 19.67 12.68
N PRO A 105 -10.07 19.04 13.32
CA PRO A 105 -11.03 19.77 14.13
C PRO A 105 -10.34 20.45 15.32
N GLU A 106 -10.74 21.68 15.62
CA GLU A 106 -10.27 22.37 16.81
C GLU A 106 -10.67 21.60 18.07
N VAL A 107 -9.72 21.43 18.98
CA VAL A 107 -10.00 20.86 20.29
C VAL A 107 -10.59 21.95 21.18
N PRO A 108 -11.86 21.83 21.62
CA PRO A 108 -12.49 22.84 22.46
C PRO A 108 -11.65 23.10 23.71
N ARG A 109 -11.27 24.38 23.90
CA ARG A 109 -10.58 24.85 25.09
C ARG A 109 -11.61 25.46 26.01
N PHE A 110 -11.77 24.91 27.21
CA PHE A 110 -12.60 25.49 28.25
C PHE A 110 -11.94 25.30 29.60
N ASN A 111 -12.21 26.20 30.53
CA ASN A 111 -11.80 26.05 31.92
C ASN A 111 -12.87 25.25 32.68
N PRO A 112 -12.57 24.03 33.18
CA PRO A 112 -13.55 23.23 33.92
C PRO A 112 -14.05 23.91 35.21
N HIS A 113 -13.27 24.85 35.75
CA HIS A 113 -13.58 25.59 36.98
C HIS A 113 -14.34 26.89 36.73
N ASP A 114 -14.58 27.26 35.48
CA ASP A 114 -15.37 28.45 35.17
C ASP A 114 -16.83 28.23 35.61
N PRO A 115 -17.38 29.11 36.46
CA PRO A 115 -18.75 29.02 36.95
C PRO A 115 -19.80 29.40 35.89
N SER A 116 -19.43 30.00 34.77
CA SER A 116 -20.38 30.39 33.72
C SER A 116 -20.96 29.19 32.96
N TYR A 117 -20.32 28.02 33.03
CA TYR A 117 -20.78 26.80 32.37
C TYR A 117 -21.60 25.91 33.30
N THR A 118 -22.72 25.43 32.78
CA THR A 118 -23.51 24.35 33.38
C THR A 118 -22.74 23.02 33.36
N GLN A 119 -23.15 22.07 34.20
CA GLN A 119 -22.57 20.73 34.21
C GLN A 119 -22.77 19.99 32.86
N ALA A 120 -23.91 20.23 32.21
CA ALA A 120 -24.22 19.66 30.89
C ALA A 120 -23.27 20.20 29.80
N GLU A 121 -23.01 21.51 29.79
CA GLU A 121 -22.06 22.14 28.86
C GLU A 121 -20.64 21.64 29.10
N LYS A 122 -20.20 21.51 30.36
CA LYS A 122 -18.88 20.94 30.70
C LYS A 122 -18.75 19.50 30.19
N ALA A 123 -19.78 18.68 30.37
CA ALA A 123 -19.81 17.30 29.89
C ALA A 123 -19.80 17.22 28.35
N TYR A 124 -20.54 18.10 27.68
CA TYR A 124 -20.54 18.23 26.22
C TYR A 124 -19.15 18.63 25.70
N MET A 125 -18.57 19.72 26.21
CA MET A 125 -17.25 20.20 25.81
C MET A 125 -16.15 19.16 26.04
N LYS A 126 -16.22 18.41 27.16
CA LYS A 126 -15.31 17.30 27.41
C LYS A 126 -15.46 16.19 26.36
N ARG A 127 -16.68 15.82 25.99
CA ARG A 127 -16.96 14.79 24.98
C ARG A 127 -16.45 15.21 23.60
N GLU A 128 -16.72 16.44 23.20
CA GLU A 128 -16.24 16.98 21.92
C GLU A 128 -14.71 17.11 21.92
N GLY A 129 -14.09 17.51 23.03
CA GLY A 129 -12.64 17.50 23.19
C GLY A 129 -12.01 16.12 23.05
N VAL A 130 -12.63 15.07 23.58
CA VAL A 130 -12.15 13.68 23.39
C VAL A 130 -12.27 13.26 21.92
N LYS A 131 -13.40 13.56 21.26
CA LYS A 131 -13.60 13.25 19.84
C LYS A 131 -12.60 13.98 18.95
N ALA A 132 -12.39 15.27 19.17
CA ALA A 132 -11.44 16.09 18.41
C ALA A 132 -10.01 15.56 18.58
N LYS A 133 -9.57 15.27 19.81
CA LYS A 133 -8.25 14.67 20.08
C LYS A 133 -8.08 13.32 19.39
N LYS A 134 -9.11 12.46 19.42
CA LYS A 134 -9.10 11.17 18.70
C LYS A 134 -8.90 11.40 17.20
N LYS A 135 -9.68 12.29 16.59
CA LYS A 135 -9.58 12.59 15.15
C LYS A 135 -8.22 13.16 14.77
N VAL A 136 -7.64 14.06 15.58
CA VAL A 136 -6.28 14.59 15.39
C VAL A 136 -5.24 13.46 15.39
N ALA A 137 -5.32 12.52 16.34
CA ALA A 137 -4.40 11.39 16.41
C ALA A 137 -4.53 10.43 15.21
N GLU A 138 -5.76 10.16 14.76
CA GLU A 138 -6.05 9.35 13.58
C GLU A 138 -5.51 10.01 12.30
N MET A 139 -5.76 11.32 12.12
CA MET A 139 -5.25 12.09 10.98
C MET A 139 -3.73 12.10 10.95
N HIS A 140 -3.08 12.36 12.09
CA HIS A 140 -1.63 12.31 12.19
C HIS A 140 -1.08 10.94 11.79
N SER A 141 -1.69 9.85 12.29
CA SER A 141 -1.25 8.48 12.01
C SER A 141 -1.34 8.16 10.51
N LEU A 142 -2.47 8.49 9.88
CA LEU A 142 -2.67 8.28 8.44
C LEU A 142 -1.71 9.14 7.61
N ARG A 143 -1.51 10.40 8.00
CA ARG A 143 -0.61 11.33 7.31
C ARG A 143 0.85 10.85 7.36
N MET A 144 1.30 10.31 8.50
CA MET A 144 2.65 9.75 8.63
C MET A 144 2.84 8.44 7.84
N ASP A 145 1.84 7.56 7.85
CA ASP A 145 1.85 6.34 7.04
C ASP A 145 1.94 6.68 5.53
N ALA A 146 1.14 7.63 5.06
CA ALA A 146 1.21 8.12 3.69
C ALA A 146 2.55 8.81 3.39
N LEU A 147 3.09 9.61 4.32
CA LEU A 147 4.39 10.25 4.17
C LEU A 147 5.49 9.21 3.92
N TYR A 148 5.55 8.13 4.69
CA TYR A 148 6.54 7.07 4.50
C TYR A 148 6.37 6.39 3.14
N LYS A 149 5.14 6.02 2.78
CA LYS A 149 4.83 5.39 1.49
C LYS A 149 5.23 6.26 0.30
N LEU A 150 4.84 7.53 0.30
CA LEU A 150 5.15 8.47 -0.77
C LEU A 150 6.63 8.82 -0.82
N SER A 151 7.30 8.90 0.33
CA SER A 151 8.75 9.14 0.37
C SER A 151 9.53 7.94 -0.20
N ILE A 152 9.13 6.71 0.13
CA ILE A 152 9.72 5.50 -0.45
C ILE A 152 9.42 5.45 -1.95
N ALA A 153 8.17 5.64 -2.37
CA ALA A 153 7.79 5.65 -3.79
C ALA A 153 8.59 6.70 -4.58
N ASN A 154 8.78 7.91 -4.02
CA ASN A 154 9.56 8.96 -4.65
C ASN A 154 11.07 8.65 -4.69
N HIS A 155 11.59 7.98 -3.67
CA HIS A 155 12.99 7.51 -3.67
C HIS A 155 13.23 6.44 -4.75
N MET A 156 12.26 5.55 -4.97
CA MET A 156 12.32 4.47 -5.96
C MET A 156 11.85 4.91 -7.37
N ARG A 157 11.62 6.21 -7.58
CA ARG A 157 10.95 6.77 -8.78
C ARG A 157 11.59 6.33 -10.09
N ASP A 158 12.92 6.32 -10.14
CA ASP A 158 13.71 6.04 -11.35
C ASP A 158 14.30 4.63 -11.36
N GLU A 159 13.97 3.82 -10.35
CA GLU A 159 14.54 2.51 -10.14
C GLU A 159 13.61 1.38 -10.58
N ILE A 160 14.21 0.24 -10.93
CA ILE A 160 13.52 -1.05 -10.99
C ILE A 160 13.80 -1.77 -9.68
N PHE A 161 12.76 -2.32 -9.07
CA PHE A 161 12.87 -2.94 -7.76
C PHE A 161 12.02 -4.18 -7.57
N TRP A 162 12.33 -4.94 -6.53
CA TRP A 162 11.70 -6.22 -6.22
C TRP A 162 11.20 -6.25 -4.78
N PHE A 163 10.16 -7.04 -4.56
CA PHE A 163 9.61 -7.31 -3.25
C PHE A 163 9.95 -8.75 -2.84
N PRO A 164 10.97 -8.99 -2.00
CA PRO A 164 11.14 -10.31 -1.42
C PRO A 164 9.89 -10.72 -0.63
N HIS A 165 9.45 -11.96 -0.78
CA HIS A 165 8.27 -12.48 -0.08
C HIS A 165 8.64 -13.46 1.03
N ASN A 166 7.78 -13.55 2.03
CA ASN A 166 7.76 -14.62 3.02
C ASN A 166 6.32 -15.06 3.28
N MET A 167 6.08 -16.01 4.19
CA MET A 167 4.74 -16.57 4.43
C MET A 167 4.28 -16.45 5.89
N ASP A 168 2.97 -16.51 6.15
CA ASP A 168 2.43 -16.76 7.49
C ASP A 168 2.35 -18.26 7.81
N PHE A 169 1.93 -18.62 9.04
CA PHE A 169 1.82 -20.01 9.48
C PHE A 169 0.78 -20.86 8.71
N ARG A 170 -0.07 -20.23 7.90
CA ARG A 170 -1.07 -20.88 7.04
C ARG A 170 -0.60 -20.98 5.59
N GLY A 171 0.58 -20.44 5.29
CA GLY A 171 1.17 -20.41 3.96
C GLY A 171 0.74 -19.26 3.07
N ARG A 172 0.07 -18.23 3.59
CA ARG A 172 -0.21 -17.02 2.80
C ARG A 172 1.07 -16.20 2.65
N THR A 173 1.34 -15.73 1.43
CA THR A 173 2.55 -14.99 1.11
C THR A 173 2.37 -13.48 1.32
N TYR A 174 3.43 -12.81 1.75
CA TYR A 174 3.45 -11.38 2.01
C TYR A 174 4.81 -10.77 1.64
N PRO A 175 4.85 -9.59 1.00
CA PRO A 175 6.07 -8.81 0.84
C PRO A 175 6.74 -8.52 2.17
N ARG A 176 8.08 -8.61 2.21
CA ARG A 176 8.89 -8.25 3.37
C ARG A 176 8.94 -6.73 3.62
N PRO A 177 9.12 -5.86 2.61
CA PRO A 177 9.02 -4.41 2.80
C PRO A 177 7.61 -4.01 3.27
N PRO A 178 7.44 -3.52 4.52
CA PRO A 178 6.12 -3.40 5.13
C PRO A 178 5.38 -2.12 4.71
N TYR A 179 6.10 -1.05 4.40
CA TYR A 179 5.52 0.28 4.19
C TYR A 179 4.91 0.43 2.79
N PHE A 180 5.69 0.16 1.74
CA PHE A 180 5.27 0.35 0.35
C PHE A 180 5.37 -0.97 -0.41
N ASN A 181 4.22 -1.57 -0.77
CA ASN A 181 4.13 -2.80 -1.56
C ASN A 181 2.72 -2.98 -2.16
N HIS A 182 2.58 -3.89 -3.13
CA HIS A 182 1.34 -4.12 -3.88
C HIS A 182 0.17 -4.75 -3.08
N LEU A 183 0.36 -5.17 -1.83
CA LEU A 183 -0.74 -5.57 -0.94
C LEU A 183 -1.39 -4.38 -0.22
N GLY A 184 -0.84 -3.16 -0.40
CA GLY A 184 -1.33 -1.93 0.21
C GLY A 184 -2.70 -1.45 -0.29
N SER A 185 -3.02 -0.20 0.06
CA SER A 185 -4.25 0.48 -0.34
C SER A 185 -4.29 0.79 -1.84
N ASP A 186 -5.43 1.29 -2.32
CA ASP A 186 -5.62 1.71 -3.71
C ASP A 186 -4.51 2.63 -4.22
N VAL A 187 -4.20 3.70 -3.47
CA VAL A 187 -3.08 4.61 -3.74
C VAL A 187 -1.76 3.86 -3.93
N THR A 188 -1.44 2.92 -3.04
CA THR A 188 -0.18 2.16 -3.14
C THR A 188 -0.15 1.24 -4.36
N ARG A 189 -1.28 0.62 -4.71
CA ARG A 189 -1.40 -0.26 -5.89
C ARG A 189 -1.31 0.53 -7.19
N GLY A 190 -1.99 1.67 -7.28
CA GLY A 190 -1.95 2.53 -8.47
C GLY A 190 -0.55 3.05 -8.80
N LEU A 191 0.28 3.25 -7.77
CA LEU A 191 1.68 3.68 -7.91
C LEU A 191 2.61 2.60 -8.48
N LEU A 192 2.19 1.34 -8.53
CA LEU A 192 3.04 0.22 -8.91
C LEU A 192 2.66 -0.33 -10.28
N LEU A 193 3.65 -0.39 -11.17
CA LEU A 193 3.54 -1.03 -12.48
C LEU A 193 4.53 -2.19 -12.57
N PHE A 194 4.23 -3.20 -13.38
CA PHE A 194 5.25 -4.17 -13.78
C PHE A 194 6.37 -3.44 -14.54
N ALA A 195 7.62 -3.75 -14.19
CA ALA A 195 8.76 -3.12 -14.86
C ALA A 195 8.91 -3.61 -16.30
N GLU A 196 8.73 -4.91 -16.51
CA GLU A 196 8.75 -5.56 -17.82
C GLU A 196 7.38 -5.44 -18.50
N GLY A 197 7.31 -4.71 -19.60
CA GLY A 197 6.11 -4.63 -20.44
C GLY A 197 5.90 -5.89 -21.27
N ARG A 198 4.65 -6.18 -21.62
CA ARG A 198 4.28 -7.24 -22.58
C ARG A 198 3.43 -6.63 -23.70
N PRO A 199 3.62 -7.04 -24.97
CA PRO A 199 2.75 -6.60 -26.05
C PRO A 199 1.30 -7.05 -25.78
N LEU A 200 0.34 -6.18 -26.04
CA LEU A 200 -1.08 -6.45 -25.76
C LEU A 200 -1.61 -7.64 -26.57
N GLY A 201 -1.13 -7.81 -27.80
CA GLY A 201 -1.69 -8.79 -28.72
C GLY A 201 -3.17 -8.49 -29.04
N PRO A 202 -3.89 -9.47 -29.63
CA PRO A 202 -5.21 -9.24 -30.19
C PRO A 202 -6.31 -8.97 -29.16
N LYS A 203 -6.12 -9.36 -27.90
CA LYS A 203 -7.13 -9.21 -26.82
C LYS A 203 -6.66 -8.39 -25.63
N GLY A 204 -5.40 -7.90 -25.63
CA GLY A 204 -4.86 -7.21 -24.47
C GLY A 204 -5.58 -5.90 -24.17
N LEU A 205 -5.97 -5.15 -25.21
CA LEU A 205 -6.74 -3.92 -25.03
C LEU A 205 -8.13 -4.19 -24.45
N ASP A 206 -8.83 -5.23 -24.92
CA ASP A 206 -10.12 -5.64 -24.36
C ASP A 206 -10.01 -6.00 -22.88
N TRP A 207 -8.94 -6.72 -22.50
CA TRP A 207 -8.68 -7.05 -21.10
C TRP A 207 -8.37 -5.82 -20.25
N LEU A 208 -7.68 -4.81 -20.78
CA LEU A 208 -7.49 -3.54 -20.09
C LEU A 208 -8.80 -2.78 -19.90
N LYS A 209 -9.66 -2.73 -20.92
CA LYS A 209 -11.00 -2.14 -20.84
C LYS A 209 -11.87 -2.83 -19.79
N ILE A 210 -11.89 -4.17 -19.80
CA ILE A 210 -12.58 -4.98 -18.79
C ILE A 210 -11.99 -4.69 -17.39
N HIS A 211 -10.67 -4.64 -17.27
CA HIS A 211 -10.01 -4.35 -16.00
C HIS A 211 -10.39 -2.97 -15.45
N LEU A 212 -10.37 -1.93 -16.30
CA LEU A 212 -10.82 -0.58 -15.94
C LEU A 212 -12.25 -0.62 -15.40
N VAL A 213 -13.19 -1.26 -16.12
CA VAL A 213 -14.58 -1.37 -15.67
C VAL A 213 -14.71 -2.16 -14.36
N ASN A 214 -13.87 -3.19 -14.14
CA ASN A 214 -13.83 -3.91 -12.86
C ASN A 214 -13.47 -2.99 -11.70
N LEU A 215 -12.51 -2.08 -11.90
CA LEU A 215 -12.06 -1.12 -10.89
C LEU A 215 -13.16 -0.11 -10.54
N THR A 216 -13.98 0.33 -11.50
CA THR A 216 -15.12 1.23 -11.21
C THR A 216 -16.19 0.58 -10.32
N GLY A 217 -16.34 -0.74 -10.37
CA GLY A 217 -17.39 -1.47 -9.68
C GLY A 217 -18.82 -1.26 -10.22
N LEU A 218 -19.00 -0.50 -11.31
CA LEU A 218 -20.32 -0.13 -11.85
C LEU A 218 -21.04 -1.29 -12.57
N LYS A 219 -20.28 -2.27 -13.08
CA LYS A 219 -20.81 -3.40 -13.88
C LYS A 219 -20.54 -4.77 -13.24
N LYS A 220 -20.60 -4.84 -11.91
CA LYS A 220 -20.36 -6.09 -11.14
C LYS A 220 -21.22 -7.27 -11.59
N ARG A 221 -22.49 -7.02 -11.95
CA ARG A 221 -23.46 -8.05 -12.38
C ARG A 221 -23.45 -8.34 -13.89
N SER A 222 -22.67 -7.59 -14.67
CA SER A 222 -22.59 -7.77 -16.12
C SER A 222 -21.59 -8.85 -16.51
N SER A 223 -21.81 -9.45 -17.67
CA SER A 223 -20.84 -10.34 -18.34
C SER A 223 -19.58 -9.59 -18.77
N LEU A 224 -18.53 -10.32 -19.15
CA LEU A 224 -17.31 -9.70 -19.68
C LEU A 224 -17.58 -8.87 -20.95
N ALA A 225 -18.45 -9.37 -21.84
CA ALA A 225 -18.88 -8.63 -23.03
C ALA A 225 -19.61 -7.33 -22.66
N GLY A 226 -20.54 -7.38 -21.70
CA GLY A 226 -21.24 -6.17 -21.26
C GLY A 226 -20.34 -5.17 -20.52
N ARG A 227 -19.24 -5.61 -19.91
CA ARG A 227 -18.21 -4.71 -19.37
C ARG A 227 -17.42 -4.04 -20.49
N LEU A 228 -17.06 -4.79 -21.52
CA LEU A 228 -16.35 -4.25 -22.68
C LEU A 228 -17.21 -3.21 -23.42
N GLU A 229 -18.47 -3.53 -23.72
CA GLU A 229 -19.42 -2.58 -24.33
C GLU A 229 -19.57 -1.31 -23.49
N TYR A 230 -19.63 -1.46 -22.17
CA TYR A 230 -19.70 -0.30 -21.27
C TYR A 230 -18.44 0.56 -21.35
N ALA A 231 -17.25 -0.05 -21.38
CA ALA A 231 -16.00 0.70 -21.56
C ALA A 231 -16.00 1.52 -22.86
N GLU A 232 -16.51 0.96 -23.96
CA GLU A 232 -16.66 1.72 -25.21
C GLU A 232 -17.64 2.88 -25.07
N SER A 233 -18.76 2.69 -24.34
CA SER A 233 -19.78 3.73 -24.15
C SER A 233 -19.32 4.94 -23.32
N ILE A 234 -18.26 4.78 -22.53
CA ILE A 234 -17.69 5.85 -21.69
C ILE A 234 -16.25 6.20 -22.12
N MET A 235 -15.88 5.90 -23.36
CA MET A 235 -14.50 6.11 -23.84
C MET A 235 -14.07 7.57 -23.72
N ASP A 236 -14.98 8.50 -24.01
CA ASP A 236 -14.70 9.94 -23.87
C ASP A 236 -14.36 10.32 -22.43
N ASP A 237 -15.10 9.80 -21.44
CA ASP A 237 -14.82 10.03 -20.02
C ASP A 237 -13.48 9.40 -19.58
N ILE A 238 -13.13 8.24 -20.15
CA ILE A 238 -11.85 7.56 -19.89
C ILE A 238 -10.69 8.41 -20.38
N LEU A 239 -10.79 8.94 -21.61
CA LEU A 239 -9.75 9.78 -22.21
C LEU A 239 -9.64 11.12 -21.47
N ASP A 240 -10.77 11.75 -21.16
CA ASP A 240 -10.81 12.99 -20.37
C ASP A 240 -10.15 12.80 -18.99
N SER A 241 -10.48 11.73 -18.27
CA SER A 241 -9.88 11.41 -16.97
C SER A 241 -8.36 11.18 -17.05
N ALA A 242 -7.87 10.67 -18.19
CA ALA A 242 -6.44 10.46 -18.41
C ALA A 242 -5.70 11.76 -18.75
N ASP A 243 -6.32 12.63 -19.55
CA ASP A 243 -5.74 13.89 -20.01
C ASP A 243 -5.82 14.99 -18.93
N ARG A 244 -6.91 15.03 -18.17
CA ARG A 244 -7.25 16.06 -17.17
C ARG A 244 -7.72 15.44 -15.85
N PRO A 245 -6.81 14.80 -15.09
CA PRO A 245 -7.19 14.06 -13.89
C PRO A 245 -7.67 14.94 -12.72
N LEU A 246 -7.43 16.26 -12.73
CA LEU A 246 -7.75 17.19 -11.63
C LEU A 246 -8.51 18.46 -12.05
N ASP A 247 -8.63 18.75 -13.35
CA ASP A 247 -9.20 20.00 -13.88
C ASP A 247 -10.68 19.85 -14.24
#